data_AF-A0A7V3CYW9-F1
#
_entry.id   AF-A0A7V3CYW9-F1
#
_cell.length_a   1.000
_cell.length_b   1.000
_cell.length_c   1.000
_cell.angle_alpha   90.00
_cell.angle_beta   90.00
_cell.angle_gamma   90.00
#
_symmetry.space_group_name_H-M   'P 1'
#
loop_
_entity.id
_entity.type
_entity.pdbx_description
1 polymer ?
#
loop_
_entity_poly.entity_id
_entity_poly.type
_entity_poly.pdbx_seq_one_letter_code
_entity_poly.pdbx_strand_id
1 'polypeptide(L)' 'MIEVRFTAQKPNGQILSGTFTEPTFKDAKKKIQKLAEKNQLKIQKIEKKVAFLY' A
#
# COMPACT_ATOMS: atom_id res chain seq x y z
N MET A 1 7.09 0.24 14.29
CA MET A 1 6.93 0.42 12.83
C MET A 1 5.72 -0.38 12.39
N ILE A 2 4.81 0.18 11.59
CA ILE A 2 3.62 -0.54 11.13
C ILE A 2 3.85 -1.21 9.78
N GLU A 3 3.22 -2.36 9.57
CA GLU A 3 3.16 -3.00 8.27
C GLU A 3 1.80 -2.70 7.62
N VAL A 4 1.81 -2.36 6.34
CA VAL A 4 0.60 -2.03 5.59
C VAL A 4 0.64 -2.82 4.30
N ARG A 5 -0.35 -3.68 4.09
CA ARG A 5 -0.56 -4.36 2.83
C ARG A 5 -1.46 -3.52 1.96
N PHE A 6 -1.07 -3.28 0.71
CA PHE A 6 -1.93 -2.63 -0.26
C PHE A 6 -2.20 -3.58 -1.42
N THR A 7 -3.38 -3.45 -1.99
CA THR A 7 -3.82 -4.14 -3.18
C THR A 7 -4.26 -3.08 -4.18
N ALA A 8 -3.66 -3.08 -5.37
CA ALA A 8 -3.93 -2.15 -6.44
C ALA A 8 -4.08 -2.90 -7.76
N GLN A 9 -4.89 -2.38 -8.68
CA GLN A 9 -5.12 -2.98 -9.98
C GLN A 9 -4.48 -2.12 -11.07
N LYS A 10 -3.68 -2.74 -11.93
CA LYS A 10 -3.14 -2.09 -13.12
C LYS A 10 -4.25 -1.81 -14.14
N PRO A 11 -4.05 -0.87 -15.08
CA PRO A 11 -4.98 -0.64 -16.19
C PRO A 11 -5.22 -1.87 -17.06
N ASN A 12 -4.25 -2.79 -17.11
CA ASN A 12 -4.33 -4.06 -17.83
C ASN A 12 -5.14 -5.16 -17.09
N GLY A 13 -5.82 -4.81 -15.98
CA GLY A 13 -6.64 -5.73 -15.21
C GLY A 13 -5.89 -6.57 -14.18
N GLN A 14 -4.55 -6.55 -14.17
CA GLN A 14 -3.76 -7.33 -13.21
C GLN A 14 -3.83 -6.74 -11.80
N ILE A 15 -4.07 -7.58 -10.81
CA ILE A 15 -4.05 -7.20 -9.40
C ILE A 15 -2.62 -7.33 -8.88
N LEU A 16 -2.04 -6.22 -8.42
CA LEU A 16 -0.84 -6.19 -7.61
C LEU A 16 -1.20 -6.13 -6.14
N SER A 17 -0.50 -6.91 -5.33
CA SER A 17 -0.47 -6.69 -3.89
C SER A 17 0.98 -6.50 -3.44
N GLY A 18 1.20 -5.61 -2.49
CA GLY A 18 2.51 -5.34 -1.93
C GLY A 18 2.40 -4.95 -0.46
N THR A 19 3.52 -5.01 0.26
CA THR A 19 3.60 -4.63 1.66
C THR A 19 4.55 -3.45 1.81
N PHE A 20 4.18 -2.49 2.64
CA PHE A 20 5.01 -1.36 3.05
C PHE A 20 5.19 -1.39 4.56
N THR A 21 6.43 -1.19 5.00
CA THR A 21 6.76 -1.06 6.41
C THR A 21 7.22 0.37 6.65
N GLU A 22 6.44 1.13 7.42
CA GLU A 22 6.71 2.53 7.69
C GLU A 22 6.45 2.85 9.17
N PRO A 23 7.06 3.91 9.72
CA PRO A 23 6.81 4.32 11.09
C PRO A 23 5.36 4.74 11.33
N THR A 24 4.68 5.31 10.34
CA THR A 24 3.28 5.78 10.46
C THR A 24 2.40 5.38 9.28
N PHE A 25 1.08 5.29 9.52
CA PHE A 25 0.08 4.98 8.48
C PHE A 25 -0.04 6.09 7.44
N LYS A 26 0.19 7.34 7.86
CA LYS A 26 0.16 8.50 6.98
C LYS A 26 1.29 8.42 5.93
N ASP A 27 2.49 8.03 6.34
CA ASP A 27 3.63 7.86 5.45
C ASP A 27 3.43 6.70 4.49
N ALA A 28 2.95 5.55 4.99
CA ALA A 28 2.62 4.40 4.16
C ALA A 28 1.58 4.76 3.09
N LYS A 29 0.48 5.42 3.47
CA LYS A 29 -0.57 5.83 2.53
C LYS A 29 -0.04 6.79 1.47
N LYS A 30 0.80 7.75 1.85
CA LYS A 30 1.40 8.71 0.93
C LYS A 30 2.32 8.03 -0.09
N LYS A 31 3.11 7.04 0.32
CA LYS A 31 3.95 6.24 -0.59
C LYS A 31 3.10 5.37 -1.52
N ILE A 32 2.09 4.69 -1.00
CA ILE A 32 1.17 3.86 -1.80
C ILE A 32 0.47 4.71 -2.86
N GLN A 33 -0.01 5.91 -2.49
CA GLN A 33 -0.68 6.82 -3.41
C GLN A 33 0.26 7.33 -4.51
N LYS A 34 1.48 7.76 -4.16
CA LYS A 34 2.49 8.16 -5.16
C LYS A 34 2.85 7.02 -6.12
N LEU A 35 2.98 5.80 -5.60
CA LEU A 35 3.25 4.61 -6.42
C LEU A 35 2.09 4.33 -7.37
N ALA A 36 0.86 4.44 -6.88
CA ALA A 36 -0.35 4.26 -7.66
C ALA A 36 -0.47 5.30 -8.77
N GLU A 37 -0.25 6.58 -8.48
CA GLU A 37 -0.23 7.64 -9.48
C GLU A 37 0.86 7.41 -10.54
N LYS A 38 2.10 7.11 -10.12
CA LYS A 38 3.23 6.89 -11.04
C LYS A 38 3.02 5.71 -11.98
N ASN A 39 2.36 4.65 -11.51
CA ASN A 39 2.15 3.42 -12.28
C ASN A 39 0.71 3.29 -12.80
N GLN A 40 -0.10 4.36 -12.71
CA GLN A 40 -1.51 4.38 -13.09
C GLN A 40 -2.32 3.22 -12.48
N LEU A 41 -1.99 2.84 -11.24
CA LEU A 41 -2.65 1.77 -10.52
C LEU A 41 -3.89 2.30 -9.81
N LYS A 42 -4.98 1.55 -9.87
CA LYS A 42 -6.19 1.81 -9.08
C LYS A 42 -6.09 1.07 -7.75
N ILE A 43 -5.90 1.79 -6.66
CA ILE A 43 -5.86 1.19 -5.32
C ILE A 43 -7.26 0.61 -5.01
N GLN A 44 -7.31 -0.69 -4.72
CA GLN A 44 -8.55 -1.36 -4.31
C GLN A 44 -8.68 -1.45 -2.79
N LYS A 45 -7.61 -1.85 -2.10
CA LYS A 45 -7.61 -2.02 -0.64
C LYS A 45 -6.28 -1.63 -0.04
N ILE A 46 -6.33 -1.06 1.16
CA ILE A 46 -5.17 -0.82 2.01
C ILE A 46 -5.51 -1.41 3.38
N GLU A 47 -4.82 -2.48 3.76
CA GLU A 47 -4.99 -3.20 5.00
C GLU A 47 -3.81 -2.88 5.93
N LYS A 48 -4.12 -2.37 7.12
CA LYS A 48 -3.12 -2.15 8.16
C LYS A 48 -2.88 -3.47 8.89
N LYS A 49 -1.71 -4.06 8.73
CA LYS A 49 -1.24 -5.15 9.59
C LYS A 49 -0.54 -4.51 10.79
N VAL A 50 -1.23 -4.46 11.91
CA VAL A 50 -0.71 -3.81 13.11
C VAL A 50 0.62 -4.45 13.50
N ALA A 51 1.61 -3.60 13.75
CA ALA A 51 2.95 -3.98 14.15
C ALA A 51 2.92 -4.87 15.38
N PHE A 52 3.75 -5.92 15.38
CA PHE A 52 4.11 -6.60 16.61
C PHE A 52 4.75 -5.58 17.56
N LEU A 53 4.14 -5.39 18.72
CA LEU A 53 4.76 -4.74 19.87
C LEU A 53 5.70 -5.80 20.46
N TYR A 54 7.00 -5.67 20.24
CA TYR A 54 8.02 -6.40 21.00
C TYR A 54 8.60 -5.45 22.04
#